data_AF-A0A0S8KFK0-F1
#
_entry.id   AF-A0A0S8KFK0-F1
#
_cell.length_a   1.000
_cell.length_b   1.000
_cell.length_c   1.000
_cell.angle_alpha   90.00
_cell.angle_beta   90.00
_cell.angle_gamma   90.00
#
_symmetry.space_group_name_H-M   'P 1'
#
loop_
_entity.id
_entity.type
_entity.pdbx_description
1 polymer ?
#
loop_
_entity_poly.entity_id
_entity_poly.type
_entity_poly.pdbx_seq_one_letter_code
_entity_poly.pdbx_strand_id
1 'polypeptide(L)'
;MNCAATLVLVCAECGSELPLDAEFCDSCAAPVGSAPREAALSPQAAIERLERLVPKEYAERLLATRGQVTKERRIVTILFSDVKGSTAMAEKLDPEDWTDIMEGAFDGSSSPCTATRAHWSV
;
A
#
# COMPACT_ATOMS: atom_id res chain seq x y z
N MET A 1 -20.27 -23.51 -44.75
CA MET A 1 -19.99 -22.93 -43.42
C MET A 1 -19.83 -24.11 -42.48
N ASN A 2 -18.59 -24.42 -42.06
CA ASN A 2 -18.28 -25.63 -41.30
C ASN A 2 -18.12 -25.27 -39.82
N CYS A 3 -19.13 -25.57 -39.01
CA CYS A 3 -19.16 -25.30 -37.56
C CYS A 3 -18.44 -26.37 -36.72
N ALA A 4 -17.67 -27.26 -37.35
CA ALA A 4 -16.97 -28.39 -36.71
C ALA A 4 -15.45 -28.21 -36.64
N ALA A 5 -14.92 -27.03 -36.96
CA ALA A 5 -13.50 -26.74 -36.81
C ALA A 5 -13.17 -26.53 -35.32
N THR A 6 -12.12 -27.19 -34.85
CA THR A 6 -11.59 -27.00 -33.49
C THR A 6 -11.21 -25.53 -33.29
N LEU A 7 -11.74 -24.90 -32.25
CA LEU A 7 -11.38 -23.54 -31.88
C LEU A 7 -10.02 -23.59 -31.18
N VAL A 8 -9.00 -22.97 -31.78
CA VAL A 8 -7.63 -22.93 -31.28
C VAL A 8 -7.28 -21.48 -30.96
N LEU A 9 -6.66 -21.23 -29.80
CA LEU A 9 -6.11 -19.91 -29.48
C LEU A 9 -4.75 -19.76 -30.18
N VAL A 10 -4.42 -18.56 -30.61
CA VAL A 10 -3.09 -18.28 -31.18
C VAL A 10 -2.36 -17.33 -30.24
N CYS A 11 -1.12 -17.66 -29.89
CA CYS A 11 -0.29 -16.80 -29.06
C CYS A 11 -0.06 -15.46 -29.76
N ALA A 12 -0.42 -14.35 -29.11
CA ALA A 12 -0.22 -13.01 -29.67
C ALA A 12 1.27 -12.63 -29.82
N GLU A 13 2.16 -13.27 -29.06
CA GLU A 13 3.60 -12.95 -29.05
C GLU A 13 4.40 -13.74 -30.09
N CYS A 14 4.12 -15.03 -30.25
CA CYS A 14 4.93 -15.92 -31.11
C CYS A 14 4.13 -16.67 -32.19
N GLY A 15 2.80 -16.57 -32.19
CA GLY A 15 1.95 -17.18 -33.21
C GLY A 15 1.73 -18.69 -33.08
N SER A 16 2.19 -19.34 -32.00
CA SER A 16 1.93 -20.75 -31.78
C SER A 16 0.46 -21.02 -31.46
N GLU A 17 -0.03 -22.19 -31.89
CA GLU A 17 -1.33 -22.71 -31.49
C GLU A 17 -1.33 -23.08 -30.00
N LEU A 18 -2.39 -22.71 -29.30
CA LEU A 18 -2.56 -22.88 -27.87
C LEU A 18 -3.89 -23.59 -27.57
N PRO A 19 -3.92 -24.49 -26.58
CA PRO A 19 -5.17 -25.02 -26.09
C PRO A 19 -5.99 -23.91 -25.40
N LEU A 20 -7.31 -24.07 -25.38
CA LEU A 20 -8.24 -23.03 -24.91
C LEU A 20 -8.08 -22.69 -23.42
N ASP A 21 -7.49 -23.61 -22.66
CA ASP A 21 -7.23 -23.53 -21.22
C ASP A 21 -5.77 -23.17 -20.88
N ALA A 22 -4.94 -22.84 -21.87
CA ALA A 22 -3.57 -22.38 -21.62
C ALA A 22 -3.57 -21.07 -20.83
N GLU A 23 -2.90 -21.06 -19.67
CA GLU A 23 -2.56 -19.84 -18.91
C GLU A 23 -1.27 -19.18 -19.44
N PHE A 24 -0.39 -19.96 -20.05
CA PHE A 24 0.89 -19.53 -20.62
C PHE A 24 1.16 -20.25 -21.94
N CYS A 25 1.97 -19.64 -22.80
CA CYS A 25 2.37 -20.22 -24.07
C CYS A 25 3.49 -21.26 -23.88
N ASP A 26 3.28 -22.49 -24.36
CA ASP A 26 4.26 -23.57 -24.27
C ASP A 26 5.55 -23.31 -25.08
N SER A 27 5.51 -22.41 -26.07
CA SER A 27 6.67 -22.10 -26.92
C SER A 27 7.49 -20.89 -26.46
N CYS A 28 6.84 -19.86 -25.89
CA CYS A 28 7.52 -18.61 -25.53
C CYS A 28 7.30 -18.17 -24.07
N ALA A 29 6.51 -18.91 -23.29
CA ALA A 29 6.14 -18.62 -21.91
C ALA A 29 5.35 -17.30 -21.70
N ALA A 30 4.87 -16.65 -22.77
CA ALA A 30 4.02 -15.47 -22.64
C ALA A 30 2.66 -15.84 -21.99
N PRO A 31 2.12 -15.04 -21.07
CA PRO A 31 0.82 -15.28 -20.47
C PRO A 31 -0.30 -15.18 -21.51
N VAL A 32 -1.25 -16.10 -21.46
CA VAL A 32 -2.35 -16.25 -22.41
C VAL A 32 -3.62 -15.82 -21.68
N GLY A 33 -4.24 -14.75 -22.16
CA GLY A 33 -5.32 -14.08 -21.44
C GLY A 33 -4.76 -13.03 -20.47
N SER A 34 -4.96 -11.77 -20.82
CA SER A 34 -4.84 -10.71 -19.84
C SER A 34 -5.99 -10.90 -18.85
N ALA A 35 -5.73 -11.53 -17.69
CA ALA A 35 -6.53 -11.23 -16.51
C ALA A 35 -6.68 -9.70 -16.47
N PRO A 36 -7.87 -9.13 -16.15
CA PRO A 36 -8.01 -7.71 -16.00
C PRO A 36 -6.94 -7.29 -15.00
N ARG A 37 -5.87 -6.66 -15.52
CA ARG A 37 -4.84 -6.12 -14.67
C ARG A 37 -5.59 -5.05 -13.91
N GLU A 38 -5.91 -5.33 -12.64
CA GLU A 38 -6.38 -4.30 -11.71
C GLU A 38 -5.56 -3.08 -12.03
N ALA A 39 -6.23 -2.04 -12.54
CA ALA A 39 -5.59 -1.00 -13.34
C ALA A 39 -4.34 -0.58 -12.60
N ALA A 40 -3.17 -0.98 -13.14
CA ALA A 40 -1.93 -0.83 -12.41
C ALA A 40 -1.82 0.66 -12.09
N LEU A 41 -1.76 1.00 -10.80
CA LEU A 41 -1.62 2.37 -10.36
C LEU A 41 -0.52 2.99 -11.21
N SER A 42 -0.80 4.17 -11.77
CA SER A 42 0.24 4.89 -12.47
C SER A 42 1.44 5.03 -11.53
N PRO A 43 2.68 4.94 -12.04
CA PRO A 43 3.86 5.11 -11.20
C PRO A 43 3.78 6.37 -10.32
N GLN A 44 3.19 7.44 -10.84
CA GLN A 44 2.93 8.69 -10.13
C GLN A 44 1.94 8.53 -8.96
N ALA A 45 0.79 7.87 -9.17
CA ALA A 45 -0.19 7.64 -8.11
C ALA A 45 0.35 6.75 -6.98
N ALA A 46 1.22 5.79 -7.33
CA ALA A 46 1.92 4.95 -6.34
C ALA A 46 2.90 5.77 -5.50
N ILE A 47 3.69 6.66 -6.12
CA ILE A 47 4.64 7.54 -5.43
C ILE A 47 3.91 8.47 -4.46
N GLU A 48 2.85 9.14 -4.90
CA GLU A 48 2.09 10.07 -4.05
C GLU A 48 1.52 9.39 -2.80
N ARG A 49 1.06 8.14 -2.95
CA ARG A 49 0.54 7.36 -1.82
C ARG A 49 1.65 6.92 -0.86
N LEU A 50 2.82 6.58 -1.38
CA LEU A 50 4.00 6.29 -0.54
C LEU A 50 4.46 7.52 0.23
N GLU A 51 4.48 8.69 -0.40
CA GLU A 51 4.88 9.96 0.25
C GLU A 51 3.97 10.34 1.43
N ARG A 52 2.68 9.98 1.40
CA ARG A 52 1.77 10.19 2.55
C ARG A 52 2.03 9.27 3.72
N LEU A 53 2.53 8.06 3.48
CA LEU A 53 2.67 7.01 4.50
C LEU A 53 4.08 6.93 5.09
N VAL A 54 5.07 7.43 4.36
CA VAL A 54 6.48 7.28 4.68
C VAL A 54 7.04 8.62 5.18
N PRO A 55 7.57 8.69 6.42
CA PRO A 55 8.26 9.89 6.90
C PRO A 55 9.38 10.31 5.94
N LYS A 56 9.48 11.61 5.65
CA LYS A 56 10.41 12.16 4.64
C LYS A 56 11.87 11.75 4.91
N GLU A 57 12.29 11.82 6.17
CA GLU A 57 13.66 11.46 6.55
C GLU A 57 13.95 9.97 6.29
N TYR A 58 12.93 9.11 6.38
CA TYR A 58 13.09 7.69 6.07
C TYR A 58 13.20 7.46 4.56
N ALA A 59 12.37 8.12 3.76
CA ALA A 59 12.44 8.05 2.29
C ALA A 59 13.80 8.54 1.76
N GLU A 60 14.29 9.68 2.25
CA GLU A 60 15.59 10.24 1.88
C GLU A 60 16.74 9.27 2.21
N ARG A 61 16.69 8.63 3.38
CA ARG A 61 17.70 7.65 3.79
C ARG A 61 17.69 6.39 2.93
N LEU A 62 16.50 5.92 2.52
CA LEU A 62 16.38 4.79 1.59
C LEU A 62 16.96 5.13 0.21
N LEU A 63 16.68 6.33 -0.30
CA LEU A 63 17.23 6.80 -1.58
C LEU A 63 18.76 6.93 -1.52
N ALA A 64 19.29 7.54 -0.46
CA ALA A 64 20.73 7.72 -0.26
C ALA A 64 21.51 6.40 -0.20
N THR A 65 20.86 5.33 0.25
CA THR A 65 21.44 3.98 0.36
C THR A 65 21.10 3.08 -0.84
N ARG A 66 20.46 3.61 -1.90
CA ARG A 66 19.96 2.83 -3.05
C ARG A 66 19.12 1.61 -2.62
N GLY A 67 18.30 1.78 -1.58
CA GLY A 67 17.48 0.72 -1.00
C GLY A 67 18.21 -0.28 -0.11
N GLN A 68 19.52 -0.08 0.16
CA GLN A 68 20.28 -0.92 1.08
C GLN A 68 20.03 -0.49 2.52
N VAL A 69 19.08 -1.15 3.19
CA VAL A 69 18.83 -0.92 4.61
C VAL A 69 19.91 -1.58 5.45
N THR A 70 20.77 -0.78 6.09
CA THR A 70 21.71 -1.29 7.09
C THR A 70 20.99 -1.53 8.42
N LYS A 71 21.20 -2.70 9.03
CA LYS A 71 20.63 -3.02 10.33
C LYS A 71 21.37 -2.23 11.41
N GLU A 72 20.71 -1.23 11.98
CA GLU A 72 21.24 -0.42 13.08
C GLU A 72 20.42 -0.59 14.36
N ARG A 73 21.08 -0.45 15.52
CA ARG A 73 20.43 -0.43 16.84
C ARG A 73 20.55 0.97 17.42
N ARG A 74 19.41 1.65 17.59
CA ARG A 74 19.35 3.01 18.17
C ARG A 74 18.63 2.99 19.51
N ILE A 75 19.13 3.76 20.47
CA ILE A 75 18.38 4.07 21.70
C ILE A 75 17.48 5.25 21.35
N VAL A 76 16.16 5.07 21.47
CA VAL A 76 15.14 6.09 21.19
C VAL A 76 14.22 6.24 22.40
N THR A 77 13.70 7.44 22.59
CA THR A 77 12.63 7.70 23.57
C THR A 77 11.30 7.63 22.82
N ILE A 78 10.41 6.73 23.25
CA ILE A 78 9.08 6.57 22.66
C ILE A 78 8.06 7.22 23.60
N LEU A 79 7.19 8.07 23.05
CA LEU A 79 6.01 8.60 23.74
C LEU A 79 4.78 7.78 23.32
N PHE A 80 4.02 7.31 24.30
CA PHE A 80 2.71 6.71 24.09
C PHE A 80 1.64 7.67 24.60
N SER A 81 0.68 8.02 23.75
CA SER A 81 -0.48 8.84 24.11
C SER A 81 -1.69 8.36 23.31
N ASP A 82 -2.85 8.30 23.97
CA ASP A 82 -4.11 7.84 23.38
C ASP A 82 -5.26 8.77 23.78
N VAL A 83 -6.34 8.76 22.99
CA VAL A 83 -7.55 9.55 23.22
C VAL A 83 -8.40 8.87 24.28
N LYS A 84 -8.63 9.55 25.42
CA LYS A 84 -9.49 9.01 26.49
C LYS A 84 -10.91 8.77 25.98
N GLY A 85 -11.44 7.58 26.27
CA GLY A 85 -12.82 7.22 25.92
C GLY A 85 -13.04 6.86 24.44
N SER A 86 -11.97 6.68 23.67
CA SER A 86 -12.01 6.30 22.25
C SER A 86 -12.88 5.07 21.97
N THR A 87 -12.84 4.06 22.85
CA THR A 87 -13.67 2.85 22.74
C THR A 87 -15.17 3.12 22.90
N ALA A 88 -15.55 3.88 23.95
CA ALA A 88 -16.95 4.21 24.20
C ALA A 88 -17.53 5.16 23.14
N MET A 89 -16.65 5.91 22.45
CA MET A 89 -17.01 6.76 21.33
C MET A 89 -17.22 5.94 20.04
N ALA A 90 -16.38 4.95 19.79
CA ALA A 90 -16.50 4.03 18.65
C ALA A 90 -17.82 3.23 18.65
N GLU A 91 -18.37 2.92 19.83
CA GLU A 91 -19.64 2.20 19.97
C GLU A 91 -20.88 3.06 19.64
N LYS A 92 -20.74 4.39 19.65
CA LYS A 92 -21.88 5.32 19.56
C LYS A 92 -21.90 6.16 18.29
N LEU A 93 -20.74 6.36 17.68
CA LEU A 93 -20.59 7.15 16.47
C LEU A 93 -20.58 6.25 15.23
N ASP A 94 -21.00 6.83 14.11
CA ASP A 94 -20.76 6.21 12.82
C ASP A 94 -19.25 6.10 12.56
N PRO A 95 -18.77 5.06 11.84
CA PRO A 95 -17.35 4.91 11.53
C PRO A 95 -16.71 6.13 10.86
N GLU A 96 -17.44 6.87 10.01
CA GLU A 96 -16.93 8.08 9.35
C GLU A 96 -16.69 9.20 10.39
N ASP A 97 -17.68 9.49 11.23
CA ASP A 97 -17.58 10.51 12.29
C ASP A 97 -16.49 10.18 13.33
N TRP A 98 -16.34 8.90 13.69
CA TRP A 98 -15.28 8.47 14.60
C TRP A 98 -13.89 8.68 13.99
N THR A 99 -13.74 8.37 12.71
CA THR A 99 -12.47 8.54 11.98
C THR A 99 -12.07 10.01 11.94
N ASP A 100 -13.00 10.91 11.60
CA ASP A 100 -12.75 12.35 11.57
C ASP A 100 -12.28 12.91 12.92
N ILE A 101 -12.88 12.44 14.03
CA ILE A 101 -12.48 12.86 15.39
C ILE A 101 -11.07 12.37 15.72
N MET A 102 -10.76 11.11 15.40
CA MET A 102 -9.44 10.54 15.67
C MET A 102 -8.37 11.22 14.81
N GLU A 103 -8.63 11.44 13.52
CA GLU A 103 -7.73 12.16 12.62
C GLU A 103 -7.45 13.58 13.14
N GLY A 104 -8.49 14.33 13.51
CA GLY A 104 -8.32 15.66 14.10
C GLY A 104 -7.53 15.68 15.42
N ALA A 105 -7.71 14.66 16.28
CA ALA A 105 -6.95 14.52 17.52
C ALA A 105 -5.46 14.22 17.26
N PHE A 106 -5.14 13.41 16.25
CA PHE A 106 -3.77 13.07 15.89
C PHE A 106 -3.07 14.18 15.09
N ASP A 107 -3.78 14.95 14.26
CA ASP A 107 -3.19 16.07 13.52
C ASP A 107 -2.64 17.16 14.45
N GLY A 108 -3.33 17.46 15.55
CA GLY A 108 -2.82 18.38 16.58
C GLY A 108 -1.56 17.88 17.30
N SER A 109 -1.33 16.56 17.33
CA SER A 109 -0.17 15.93 17.96
C SER A 109 1.07 15.85 17.05
N SER A 110 0.89 16.08 15.74
CA SER A 110 1.98 16.07 14.74
C SER A 110 2.98 17.23 14.90
N SER A 111 2.59 18.27 15.64
CA SER A 111 3.51 19.34 16.05
C SER A 111 4.59 18.78 16.98
N PRO A 112 5.87 19.19 16.85
CA PRO A 112 6.91 18.74 17.75
C PRO A 112 6.47 18.99 19.19
N CYS A 113 6.46 17.92 20.01
CA CYS A 113 6.32 18.05 21.45
C CYS A 113 7.56 18.81 21.98
N THR A 114 7.57 20.14 21.83
CA THR A 114 8.53 21.03 22.49
C THR A 114 8.32 20.82 23.98
N ALA A 115 9.34 20.27 24.63
CA ALA A 115 9.37 19.82 26.02
C ALA A 115 8.71 20.83 26.98
N THR A 116 7.39 20.76 27.07
CA THR A 116 6.60 21.48 28.04
C THR A 116 6.32 20.47 29.12
N ARG A 117 6.79 20.78 30.33
CA ARG A 117 6.78 19.92 31.53
C ARG A 117 5.37 19.34 31.75
N ALA A 118 5.11 18.17 31.19
CA ALA A 118 3.83 17.49 31.35
C ALA A 118 3.78 16.88 32.74
N HIS A 119 2.95 17.47 33.60
CA HIS A 119 2.63 16.92 34.91
C HIS A 119 1.56 15.84 34.71
N TRP A 120 1.98 14.58 34.68
CA TRP A 120 1.07 13.44 34.58
C TRP A 120 0.71 13.01 36.00
N SER A 121 -0.53 13.27 36.43
CA SER A 121 -1.08 12.60 37.61
C SER A 121 -1.45 11.18 37.21
N VAL A 122 -0.82 10.21 37.89
CA VAL A 122 -1.17 8.79 37.82
C VAL A 122 -2.48 8.54 38.54
#